data_AF-A0A379AFL9-F1
#
_entry.id   AF-A0A379AFL9-F1
#
_cell.length_a   1.000
_cell.length_b   1.000
_cell.length_c   1.000
_cell.angle_alpha   90.00
_cell.angle_beta   90.00
_cell.angle_gamma   90.00
#
_symmetry.space_group_name_H-M   'P 1'
#
loop_
_entity.id
_entity.type
_entity.pdbx_description
1 polymer ?
#
loop_
_entity_poly.entity_id
_entity_poly.type
_entity_poly.pdbx_seq_one_letter_code
_entity_poly.pdbx_strand_id
1 'polypeptide(L)' 'MGIQGTHTARFGEIEQRGVALTPQGRALYDRLLSEAGSGQDNQQHQQHLAAIFRDFPDDETTLRQQELAWFPLSPE' A
#
# COMPACT_ATOMS: atom_id res chain seq x y z
N MET A 1 -51.26 -8.26 7.75
CA MET A 1 -50.27 -7.37 7.12
C MET A 1 -48.89 -7.82 7.58
N GLY A 2 -48.02 -8.26 6.67
CA GLY A 2 -46.65 -8.62 7.01
C GLY A 2 -45.79 -7.37 7.13
N ILE A 3 -45.06 -7.24 8.23
CA ILE A 3 -44.10 -6.16 8.47
C ILE A 3 -42.84 -6.39 7.61
N GLN A 4 -42.44 -5.39 6.82
CA GLN A 4 -41.17 -5.40 6.08
C GLN A 4 -40.00 -5.27 7.07
N GLY A 5 -39.16 -6.30 7.16
CA GLY A 5 -37.89 -6.24 7.88
C GLY A 5 -36.75 -5.74 6.99
N THR A 6 -35.75 -5.08 7.57
CA THR A 6 -34.56 -4.60 6.86
C THR A 6 -33.37 -5.50 7.17
N HIS A 7 -32.60 -5.88 6.14
CA HIS A 7 -31.34 -6.60 6.28
C HIS A 7 -30.16 -5.61 6.19
N THR A 8 -29.17 -5.75 7.07
CA THR A 8 -27.91 -4.99 7.03
C THR A 8 -26.74 -5.97 7.02
N ALA A 9 -25.79 -5.76 6.11
CA ALA A 9 -24.56 -6.53 6.05
C ALA A 9 -23.50 -5.93 7.00
N ARG A 10 -22.65 -6.79 7.55
CA ARG A 10 -21.46 -6.41 8.33
C ARG A 10 -20.24 -6.91 7.59
N PHE A 11 -19.27 -6.03 7.39
CA PHE A 11 -18.01 -6.35 6.75
C PHE A 11 -16.89 -6.22 7.79
N GLY A 12 -16.00 -7.21 7.81
CA GLY A 12 -14.74 -7.12 8.54
C GLY A 12 -13.63 -6.68 7.60
N GLU A 13 -12.55 -6.17 8.17
CA GLU A 13 -11.34 -5.76 7.44
C GLU A 13 -10.13 -6.50 8.01
N ILE A 14 -9.14 -6.72 7.16
CA ILE A 14 -7.83 -7.26 7.52
C ILE A 14 -6.76 -6.33 6.95
N GLU A 15 -5.70 -6.09 7.70
CA GLU A 15 -4.58 -5.23 7.28
C GLU A 15 -3.24 -5.88 7.62
N GLN A 16 -2.24 -5.61 6.78
CA GLN A 16 -0.83 -5.92 7.04
C GLN A 16 -0.05 -4.60 7.13
N ARG A 17 0.71 -4.44 8.21
CA ARG A 17 1.46 -3.21 8.49
C ARG A 17 2.93 -3.39 8.12
N GLY A 18 3.43 -2.54 7.23
CA GLY A 18 4.84 -2.45 6.85
C GLY A 18 5.61 -1.36 7.62
N VAL A 19 6.78 -0.98 7.10
CA VAL A 19 7.61 0.10 7.66
C VAL A 19 6.96 1.46 7.46
N ALA A 20 7.22 2.40 8.39
CA ALA A 20 6.79 3.78 8.24
C ALA A 20 7.68 4.51 7.21
N LEU A 21 7.06 5.12 6.20
CA LEU A 21 7.77 5.91 5.20
C LEU A 21 8.15 7.30 5.73
N THR A 22 9.28 7.82 5.26
CA THR A 22 9.61 9.24 5.41
C THR A 22 8.72 10.09 4.48
N PRO A 23 8.72 11.43 4.58
CA PRO A 23 8.04 12.27 3.61
C PRO A 23 8.48 12.01 2.16
N GLN A 24 9.77 11.74 1.94
CA GLN A 24 10.31 11.41 0.63
C GLN A 24 9.82 10.04 0.13
N GLY A 25 9.87 9.01 0.98
CA GLY A 25 9.35 7.69 0.65
C GLY A 25 7.85 7.73 0.34
N ARG A 26 7.10 8.54 1.09
CA ARG A 26 5.67 8.75 0.84
C ARG A 26 5.42 9.43 -0.51
N ALA A 27 6.20 10.45 -0.86
CA ALA A 27 6.07 11.11 -2.16
C ALA A 27 6.36 10.15 -3.33
N LEU A 28 7.38 9.29 -3.20
CA LEU A 28 7.66 8.24 -4.18
C LEU A 28 6.51 7.24 -4.29
N TYR A 29 6.01 6.75 -3.14
CA TYR A 29 4.86 5.85 -3.08
C TYR A 29 3.63 6.45 -3.77
N ASP A 30 3.28 7.69 -3.46
CA ASP A 30 2.11 8.37 -4.02
C ASP A 30 2.27 8.59 -5.54
N ARG A 31 3.47 8.92 -6.01
CA ARG A 31 3.75 9.02 -7.46
C ARG A 31 3.52 7.69 -8.16
N LEU A 32 4.11 6.60 -7.66
CA LEU A 32 3.98 5.27 -8.28
C LEU A 32 2.54 4.76 -8.23
N LEU A 33 1.82 5.03 -7.13
CA LEU A 33 0.41 4.70 -7.02
C LEU A 33 -0.44 5.48 -8.05
N SER A 34 -0.14 6.77 -8.24
CA SER A 34 -0.80 7.58 -9.26
C SER A 34 -0.50 7.08 -10.68
N GLU A 35 0.73 6.64 -10.94
CA GLU A 35 1.13 6.09 -12.24
C GLU A 35 0.45 4.75 -12.54
N ALA A 36 0.27 3.89 -11.53
CA ALA A 36 -0.46 2.63 -11.67
C ALA A 36 -1.96 2.81 -11.94
N GLY A 37 -2.53 3.97 -11.56
CA GLY A 37 -3.92 4.33 -11.83
C GLY A 37 -4.93 3.37 -11.19
N SER A 38 -6.10 3.22 -11.83
CA SER A 38 -7.11 2.23 -11.44
C SER A 38 -7.42 1.31 -12.62
N GLY A 39 -7.73 0.04 -12.33
CA GLY A 39 -8.13 -0.94 -13.36
C GLY A 39 -9.52 -1.48 -13.11
N GLN A 40 -10.23 -1.82 -14.19
CA GLN A 40 -11.55 -2.48 -14.11
C GLN A 40 -11.45 -3.99 -13.87
N ASP A 41 -10.38 -4.61 -14.37
CA ASP A 41 -10.06 -6.01 -14.12
C ASP A 41 -9.03 -6.11 -12.99
N ASN A 42 -9.38 -6.86 -11.94
CA ASN A 42 -8.54 -6.95 -10.75
C ASN A 42 -7.18 -7.59 -11.03
N GLN A 43 -7.12 -8.63 -11.87
CA GLN A 43 -5.87 -9.35 -12.12
C GLN A 43 -4.90 -8.48 -12.93
N GLN A 44 -5.38 -7.84 -13.99
CA GLN A 44 -4.57 -6.94 -14.80
C GLN A 44 -4.12 -5.72 -13.98
N HIS A 45 -5.00 -5.19 -13.13
CA HIS A 45 -4.64 -4.08 -12.24
C HIS A 45 -3.53 -4.47 -11.27
N GLN A 46 -3.63 -5.64 -10.63
CA GLN A 46 -2.59 -6.13 -9.71
C GLN A 46 -1.25 -6.38 -10.41
N GLN A 47 -1.26 -6.94 -11.62
CA GLN A 47 -0.04 -7.14 -12.41
C GLN A 47 0.61 -5.81 -12.80
N HIS A 48 -0.20 -4.82 -13.20
CA HIS A 48 0.28 -3.49 -13.56
C HIS A 48 0.82 -2.75 -12.34
N LEU A 49 0.10 -2.76 -11.22
CA LEU A 49 0.53 -2.19 -9.94
C LEU A 49 1.89 -2.78 -9.52
N ALA A 50 2.03 -4.10 -9.56
CA ALA A 50 3.28 -4.77 -9.24
C ALA A 50 4.43 -4.39 -10.20
N ALA A 51 4.13 -4.16 -11.48
CA ALA A 51 5.15 -3.74 -12.45
C ALA A 51 5.65 -2.32 -12.18
N ILE A 52 4.74 -1.37 -11.90
CA ILE A 52 5.08 0.02 -11.58
C ILE A 52 5.84 0.11 -10.25
N PHE A 53 5.42 -0.65 -9.23
CA PHE A 53 6.07 -0.64 -7.93
C PHE A 53 7.46 -1.29 -7.89
N ARG A 54 7.96 -1.86 -9.00
CA ARG A 54 9.37 -2.28 -9.11
C ARG A 54 10.35 -1.11 -8.95
N ASP A 55 9.89 0.11 -9.19
CA ASP A 55 10.67 1.33 -8.98
C ASP A 55 10.75 1.74 -7.50
N PHE A 56 9.99 1.09 -6.62
CA PHE A 56 10.11 1.23 -5.17
C PHE A 56 11.11 0.20 -4.63
N PRO A 57 12.17 0.60 -3.90
CA PRO A 57 13.14 -0.35 -3.36
C PRO A 57 12.51 -1.36 -2.37
N ASP A 58 12.83 -2.64 -2.54
CA ASP A 58 12.27 -3.75 -1.74
C ASP A 58 13.31 -4.39 -0.79
N ASP A 59 14.35 -3.63 -0.44
CA ASP A 59 15.35 -4.06 0.53
C ASP A 59 15.64 -2.95 1.56
N GLU A 60 15.79 -3.35 2.83
CA GLU A 60 15.96 -2.39 3.93
C GLU A 60 17.22 -1.53 3.80
N THR A 61 18.27 -2.06 3.17
CA THR A 61 19.55 -1.37 3.03
C THR A 61 19.38 -0.17 2.10
N THR A 62 18.78 -0.38 0.93
CA THR A 62 18.49 0.68 -0.03
C THR A 62 17.48 1.66 0.52
N LEU A 63 16.41 1.18 1.18
CA LEU A 63 15.42 2.05 1.82
C LEU A 63 16.04 2.98 2.87
N ARG A 64 17.00 2.48 3.65
CA ARG A 64 17.74 3.27 4.64
C ARG A 64 18.70 4.26 3.97
N GLN A 65 19.47 3.81 3.00
CA GLN A 65 20.46 4.63 2.28
C GLN A 65 19.82 5.77 1.48
N GLN A 66 18.61 5.55 0.94
CA GLN A 66 17.85 6.55 0.19
C GLN A 66 16.87 7.36 1.07
N GLU A 67 16.91 7.16 2.39
CA GLU A 67 16.05 7.87 3.36
C GLU A 67 14.55 7.74 3.06
N LEU A 68 14.11 6.58 2.54
CA LEU A 68 12.72 6.35 2.13
C LEU A 68 11.85 5.80 3.28
N ALA A 69 12.47 5.20 4.30
CA ALA A 69 11.75 4.66 5.44
C ALA A 69 12.46 4.95 6.76
N TRP A 70 11.69 5.02 7.85
CA TRP A 70 12.21 5.14 9.20
C TRP A 70 12.66 3.79 9.73
N PHE A 71 13.88 3.73 10.26
CA PHE A 71 14.41 2.56 10.94
C PHE A 71 14.73 2.91 12.39
N PRO A 72 14.44 2.02 13.35
CA PRO A 72 14.87 2.23 14.72
C PRO A 72 16.40 2.19 14.79
N LEU A 73 16.98 3.12 15.55
CA LEU A 73 18.40 3.04 15.91
C LEU A 73 18.56 1.90 16.92
N SER A 74 19.21 0.81 16.53
CA SER A 74 19.62 -0.22 17.49
C SER A 74 20.81 0.32 18.30
N PRO A 75 20.76 0.36 19.63
CA PRO A 75 21.97 0.59 20.43
C PRO A 75 22.90 -0.62 20.26
N GLU A 76 24.19 -0.33 20.13
CA GLU A 76 25.31 -1.29 20.07
C GLU A 76 25.52 -2.07 21.37
#